data_AF-A0A956EDU0-F1
#
_entry.id   AF-A0A956EDU0-F1
#
_cell.length_a   1.000
_cell.length_b   1.000
_cell.length_c   1.000
_cell.angle_alpha   90.00
_cell.angle_beta   90.00
_cell.angle_gamma   90.00
#
_symmetry.space_group_name_H-M   'P 1'
#
loop_
_entity.id
_entity.type
_entity.pdbx_description
1 polymer ?
#
loop_
_entity_poly.entity_id
_entity_poly.type
_entity_poly.pdbx_seq_one_letter_code
_entity_poly.pdbx_strand_id
1 'polypeptide(L)'
;MTIDQQPSSTFHSSSLSLIDARDEFMIYQRSMRHSERTQEFYRETLRRFVNWCHSSDLNAISDIDSASLRRYCLTLVESGLADTTVHNNMRAVRAFFYFLEREELIQSNPMKRVKMPRVEKKILPAFTDDEIERLLQVCDGKD
;
A
#
# COMPACT_ATOMS: atom_id res chain seq x y z
N MET A 1 5.46 28.76 46.93
CA MET A 1 6.29 27.67 46.38
C MET A 1 5.46 26.40 46.50
N THR A 2 4.65 26.10 45.48
CA THR A 2 3.88 24.86 45.38
C THR A 2 4.04 24.40 43.95
N ILE A 3 4.68 23.25 43.81
CA ILE A 3 4.99 22.62 42.52
C ILE A 3 3.72 21.89 42.09
N ASP A 4 3.06 22.40 41.05
CA ASP A 4 2.03 21.65 40.33
C ASP A 4 2.76 20.74 39.32
N GLN A 5 3.00 19.49 39.72
CA GLN A 5 3.46 18.47 38.80
C GLN A 5 2.25 17.88 38.08
N GLN A 6 2.01 18.36 36.86
CA GLN A 6 1.24 17.61 35.87
C GLN A 6 2.03 16.34 35.51
N PRO A 7 1.43 15.13 35.52
CA PRO A 7 2.12 13.94 35.08
C PRO A 7 2.41 14.07 33.58
N SER A 8 3.68 14.24 33.26
CA SER A 8 4.17 14.25 31.89
C SER A 8 3.89 12.89 31.26
N SER A 9 3.12 12.92 30.18
CA SER A 9 2.89 11.82 29.25
C SER A 9 4.22 11.21 28.79
N THR A 10 4.63 10.11 29.41
CA THR A 10 5.68 9.21 28.90
C THR A 10 5.01 7.99 28.30
N PHE A 11 4.41 8.16 27.12
CA PHE A 11 4.27 7.03 26.21
C PHE A 11 5.68 6.67 25.75
N HIS A 12 6.21 5.55 26.24
CA HIS A 12 7.36 4.91 25.62
C HIS A 12 6.96 4.52 24.20
N SER A 13 7.34 5.35 23.22
CA SER A 13 7.24 5.00 21.80
C SER A 13 8.30 3.95 21.53
N SER A 14 7.98 2.70 21.84
CA SER A 14 8.70 1.56 21.29
C SER A 14 8.71 1.74 19.77
N SER A 15 9.90 1.83 19.18
CA SER A 15 10.06 2.00 17.73
C SER A 15 9.43 0.78 17.04
N LEU A 16 8.21 0.95 16.52
CA LEU A 16 7.48 -0.13 15.86
C LEU A 16 8.24 -0.51 14.58
N SER A 17 8.69 -1.76 14.51
CA SER A 17 9.37 -2.26 13.32
C SER A 17 8.41 -2.36 12.14
N LEU A 18 8.95 -2.33 10.92
CA LEU A 18 8.14 -2.49 9.71
C LEU A 18 7.44 -3.84 9.63
N ILE A 19 8.08 -4.89 10.16
CA ILE A 19 7.55 -6.25 10.17
C ILE A 19 6.38 -6.34 11.15
N ASP A 20 6.55 -5.83 12.38
CA ASP A 20 5.50 -5.86 13.40
C ASP A 20 4.28 -5.04 12.95
N ALA A 21 4.52 -3.83 12.42
CA ALA A 21 3.45 -2.98 11.89
C ALA A 21 2.65 -3.68 10.77
N ARG A 22 3.35 -4.33 9.84
CA ARG A 22 2.72 -5.12 8.77
C ARG A 22 1.88 -6.25 9.35
N ASP A 23 2.39 -6.97 10.34
CA ASP A 23 1.70 -8.12 10.91
C ASP A 23 0.43 -7.70 11.67
N GLU A 24 0.47 -6.58 12.40
CA GLU A 24 -0.72 -5.94 12.98
C GLU A 24 -1.76 -5.58 11.91
N PHE A 25 -1.33 -4.99 10.80
CA PHE A 25 -2.24 -4.69 9.69
C PHE A 25 -2.87 -5.96 9.10
N MET A 26 -2.11 -7.06 8.99
CA MET A 26 -2.65 -8.33 8.50
C MET A 26 -3.65 -8.97 9.47
N ILE A 27 -3.44 -8.82 10.78
CA ILE A 27 -4.43 -9.20 11.80
C ILE A 27 -5.71 -8.40 11.60
N TYR A 28 -5.60 -7.08 11.40
CA TYR A 28 -6.74 -6.22 11.13
C TYR A 28 -7.49 -6.61 9.84
N GLN A 29 -6.80 -6.93 8.74
CA GLN A 29 -7.48 -7.39 7.52
C GLN A 29 -8.30 -8.67 7.75
N ARG A 30 -7.79 -9.59 8.59
CA ARG A 30 -8.49 -10.83 8.97
C ARG A 30 -9.69 -10.57 9.87
N SER A 31 -9.56 -9.67 10.86
CA SER A 31 -10.67 -9.33 11.76
C SER A 31 -11.83 -8.67 11.01
N MET A 32 -11.52 -7.91 9.95
CA MET A 32 -12.50 -7.32 9.03
C MET A 32 -13.11 -8.31 8.03
N ARG A 33 -12.74 -9.60 8.09
CA ARG A 33 -13.26 -10.66 7.21
C ARG A 33 -13.11 -10.35 5.71
N HIS A 34 -12.06 -9.64 5.33
CA HIS A 34 -11.75 -9.43 3.92
C HIS A 34 -11.45 -10.76 3.23
N SER A 35 -11.80 -10.87 1.94
CA SER A 35 -11.59 -12.09 1.16
C SER A 35 -10.11 -12.50 1.12
N GLU A 36 -9.83 -13.79 0.95
CA GLU A 36 -8.45 -14.31 0.85
C GLU A 36 -7.66 -13.58 -0.24
N ARG A 37 -8.29 -13.33 -1.39
CA ARG A 37 -7.69 -12.55 -2.49
C ARG A 37 -7.26 -11.15 -2.05
N THR A 38 -8.06 -10.49 -1.20
CA THR A 38 -7.75 -9.15 -0.68
C THR A 38 -6.60 -9.22 0.32
N GLN A 39 -6.62 -10.21 1.22
CA GLN A 39 -5.53 -10.42 2.18
C GLN A 39 -4.21 -10.72 1.47
N GLU A 40 -4.24 -11.57 0.45
CA GLU A 40 -3.05 -11.92 -0.34
C GLU A 40 -2.51 -10.71 -1.11
N PHE A 41 -3.40 -9.90 -1.70
CA PHE A 41 -3.02 -8.65 -2.33
C PHE A 41 -2.26 -7.72 -1.36
N TYR A 42 -2.78 -7.52 -0.14
CA TYR A 42 -2.09 -6.71 0.86
C TYR A 42 -0.77 -7.33 1.31
N ARG A 43 -0.73 -8.66 1.52
CA ARG A 43 0.47 -9.38 1.94
C ARG A 43 1.61 -9.17 0.94
N GLU A 44 1.38 -9.46 -0.34
CA GLU A 44 2.41 -9.35 -1.37
C GLU A 44 2.86 -7.91 -1.60
N THR A 45 1.90 -6.98 -1.59
CA THR A 45 2.19 -5.56 -1.79
C THR A 45 3.01 -4.98 -0.64
N LEU A 46 2.64 -5.28 0.61
CA LEU A 46 3.37 -4.80 1.78
C LEU A 46 4.69 -5.52 1.96
N ARG A 47 4.81 -6.80 1.58
CA ARG A 47 6.09 -7.51 1.52
C ARG A 47 7.08 -6.78 0.61
N ARG A 48 6.63 -6.39 -0.60
CA ARG A 48 7.45 -5.60 -1.53
C ARG A 48 7.88 -4.26 -0.93
N PHE A 49 6.94 -3.55 -0.31
CA PHE A 49 7.22 -2.27 0.34
C PHE A 49 8.25 -2.39 1.48
N VAL A 50 8.06 -3.34 2.39
CA VAL A 50 8.98 -3.59 3.51
C VAL A 50 10.38 -3.94 3.01
N ASN A 51 10.48 -4.80 1.99
CA ASN A 51 11.77 -5.15 1.39
C ASN A 51 12.47 -3.92 0.79
N TRP A 52 11.72 -3.04 0.11
CA TRP A 52 12.27 -1.79 -0.42
C TRP A 52 12.73 -0.83 0.68
N CYS A 53 12.00 -0.75 1.79
CA CYS A 53 12.40 0.05 2.95
C CYS A 53 13.73 -0.44 3.51
N HIS A 54 13.88 -1.75 3.74
CA HIS A 54 15.13 -2.33 4.24
C HIS A 54 16.29 -2.10 3.28
N SER A 55 16.09 -2.22 1.95
CA SER A 55 17.14 -1.91 0.98
C SER A 55 17.48 -0.42 0.89
N SER A 56 16.67 0.44 1.49
CA SER A 56 16.85 1.89 1.57
C SER A 56 17.29 2.36 2.97
N ASP A 57 17.75 1.43 3.83
CA ASP A 57 18.14 1.66 5.22
C ASP A 57 17.03 2.26 6.11
N LEU A 58 15.76 2.00 5.80
CA LEU A 58 14.59 2.38 6.60
C LEU A 58 14.09 1.13 7.33
N ASN A 59 14.27 1.08 8.66
CA ASN A 59 14.05 -0.13 9.45
C ASN A 59 12.86 -0.02 10.41
N ALA A 60 12.46 1.21 10.75
CA ALA A 60 11.32 1.50 11.60
C ALA A 60 10.26 2.32 10.87
N ILE A 61 9.02 2.26 11.36
CA ILE A 61 7.93 3.10 10.84
C ILE A 61 8.25 4.59 10.96
N SER A 62 8.98 5.00 12.00
CA SER A 62 9.43 6.37 12.22
C SER A 62 10.40 6.90 11.16
N ASP A 63 11.06 6.02 10.41
CA ASP A 63 12.00 6.40 9.36
C ASP A 63 11.27 6.80 8.06
N ILE A 64 9.97 6.51 7.97
CA ILE A 64 9.19 6.70 6.75
C ILE A 64 8.50 8.06 6.76
N ASP A 65 8.88 8.91 5.82
CA ASP A 65 8.30 10.21 5.58
C ASP A 65 7.65 10.32 4.19
N SER A 66 7.11 11.50 3.87
CA SER A 66 6.52 11.71 2.55
C SER A 66 7.52 11.62 1.40
N ALA A 67 8.82 11.82 1.65
CA ALA A 67 9.86 11.77 0.63
C ALA A 67 10.23 10.32 0.30
N SER A 68 10.38 9.45 1.30
CA SER A 68 10.62 8.01 1.09
C SER A 68 9.45 7.36 0.34
N LEU A 69 8.20 7.72 0.67
CA LEU A 69 7.03 7.22 -0.06
C LEU A 69 7.00 7.64 -1.54
N ARG A 70 7.46 8.87 -1.86
CA ARG A 70 7.62 9.31 -3.25
C ARG A 70 8.75 8.55 -3.95
N ARG A 71 9.87 8.29 -3.26
CA ARG A 71 10.97 7.47 -3.79
C ARG A 71 10.50 6.03 -4.07
N TYR A 72 9.73 5.42 -3.17
CA TYR A 72 9.15 4.10 -3.42
C TYR A 72 8.26 4.08 -4.66
N CYS A 73 7.36 5.06 -4.78
CA CYS A 73 6.53 5.21 -5.97
C CYS A 73 7.36 5.32 -7.25
N LEU A 74 8.45 6.09 -7.23
CA LEU A 74 9.36 6.23 -8.37
C LEU A 74 10.05 4.89 -8.70
N THR A 75 10.55 4.15 -7.70
CA THR A 75 11.14 2.82 -7.91
C THR A 75 10.17 1.85 -8.58
N LEU A 76 8.88 1.88 -8.20
CA LEU A 76 7.87 1.05 -8.85
C LEU A 76 7.68 1.41 -10.34
N VAL A 77 7.69 2.71 -10.68
CA VAL A 77 7.63 3.19 -12.07
C VAL A 77 8.88 2.79 -12.85
N GLU A 78 10.07 3.02 -12.29
CA GLU A 78 11.36 2.71 -12.91
C GLU A 78 11.57 1.20 -13.11
N SER A 79 10.90 0.36 -12.30
CA SER A 79 10.88 -1.10 -12.49
C SER A 79 9.98 -1.58 -13.65
N GLY A 80 9.36 -0.67 -14.39
CA GLY A 80 8.56 -0.98 -15.57
C GLY A 80 7.18 -1.57 -15.27
N LEU A 81 6.68 -1.41 -14.05
CA LEU A 81 5.33 -1.86 -13.70
C LEU A 81 4.28 -1.00 -14.40
N ALA A 82 3.18 -1.63 -14.80
CA ALA A 82 2.02 -0.92 -15.33
C ALA A 82 1.48 0.09 -14.30
N ASP A 83 1.00 1.24 -14.77
CA ASP A 83 0.46 2.31 -13.92
C ASP A 83 -0.63 1.83 -12.95
N THR A 84 -1.49 0.92 -13.40
CA THR A 84 -2.51 0.29 -12.55
C THR A 84 -1.88 -0.49 -11.40
N THR A 85 -0.80 -1.22 -11.66
CA THR A 85 -0.04 -1.93 -10.64
C THR A 85 0.65 -0.98 -9.68
N VAL A 86 1.30 0.09 -10.18
CA VAL A 86 1.92 1.12 -9.34
C VAL A 86 0.88 1.79 -8.44
N HIS A 87 -0.28 2.16 -9.01
CA HIS A 87 -1.38 2.76 -8.28
C HIS A 87 -1.94 1.83 -7.20
N ASN A 88 -2.17 0.55 -7.53
CA ASN A 88 -2.63 -0.44 -6.56
C ASN A 88 -1.62 -0.64 -5.43
N ASN A 89 -0.32 -0.69 -5.74
CA ASN A 89 0.73 -0.78 -4.73
C ASN A 89 0.67 0.42 -3.77
N MET A 90 0.64 1.64 -4.31
CA MET A 90 0.55 2.85 -3.50
C MET A 90 -0.77 2.96 -2.72
N ARG A 91 -1.86 2.37 -3.22
CA ARG A 91 -3.16 2.33 -2.53
C ARG A 91 -3.09 1.41 -1.32
N ALA A 92 -2.38 0.28 -1.42
CA ALA A 92 -2.18 -0.60 -0.28
C ALA A 92 -1.32 0.06 0.81
N VAL A 93 -0.22 0.72 0.41
CA VAL A 93 0.64 1.50 1.33
C VAL A 93 -0.17 2.62 1.99
N ARG A 94 -1.06 3.29 1.24
CA ARG A 94 -2.01 4.25 1.81
C ARG A 94 -2.87 3.62 2.90
N ALA A 95 -3.56 2.53 2.59
CA ALA A 95 -4.45 1.86 3.55
C ALA A 95 -3.69 1.43 4.81
N PHE A 96 -2.45 0.96 4.64
CA PHE A 96 -1.56 0.60 5.74
C PHE A 96 -1.27 1.78 6.67
N PHE A 97 -0.77 2.92 6.18
CA PHE A 97 -0.49 4.08 7.03
C PHE A 97 -1.74 4.73 7.63
N TYR A 98 -2.88 4.65 6.95
CA TYR A 98 -4.16 5.08 7.52
C TYR A 98 -4.61 4.18 8.68
N PHE A 99 -4.39 2.87 8.57
CA PHE A 99 -4.62 1.95 9.68
C PHE A 99 -3.71 2.28 10.87
N LEU A 100 -2.40 2.46 10.65
CA LEU A 100 -1.46 2.76 11.73
C LEU A 100 -1.83 4.06 12.47
N GLU A 101 -2.26 5.08 11.74
CA GLU A 101 -2.74 6.33 12.35
C GLU A 101 -4.06 6.13 13.11
N ARG A 102 -4.99 5.32 12.58
CA ARG A 102 -6.27 5.04 13.23
C ARG A 102 -6.12 4.25 14.52
N GLU A 103 -5.19 3.31 14.56
CA GLU A 103 -4.86 2.53 15.77
C GLU A 103 -3.88 3.25 16.70
N GLU A 104 -3.60 4.54 16.44
CA GLU A 104 -2.70 5.37 17.25
C GLU A 104 -1.26 4.84 17.36
N LEU A 105 -0.86 3.94 16.44
CA LEU A 105 0.49 3.39 16.35
C LEU A 105 1.49 4.42 15.78
N ILE A 106 0.99 5.45 15.10
CA ILE A 106 1.74 6.63 14.66
C ILE A 106 0.96 7.90 14.94
N GLN A 107 1.67 8.99 15.23
CA GLN A 107 1.04 10.29 15.49
C GLN A 107 0.64 11.05 14.21
N SER A 108 1.36 10.80 13.11
CA SER A 108 1.14 11.52 11.85
C SER A 108 1.33 10.60 10.67
N ASN A 109 0.31 10.53 9.81
CA ASN A 109 0.35 9.74 8.60
C ASN A 109 1.13 10.42 7.46
N PRO A 110 2.29 9.88 7.03
CA PRO A 110 3.12 10.46 5.97
C PRO A 110 2.44 10.43 4.58
N MET A 111 1.47 9.54 4.36
CA MET A 111 0.70 9.46 3.11
C MET A 111 -0.24 10.65 2.89
N LYS A 112 -0.58 11.43 3.93
CA LYS A 112 -1.41 12.65 3.79
C LYS A 112 -0.81 13.67 2.82
N ARG A 113 0.52 13.69 2.68
CA ARG A 113 1.28 14.61 1.79
C ARG A 113 1.67 13.98 0.45
N VAL A 114 1.23 12.75 0.18
CA VAL A 114 1.57 11.99 -1.03
C VAL A 114 0.37 11.96 -1.97
N LYS A 115 0.57 12.51 -3.18
CA LYS A 115 -0.40 12.38 -4.28
C LYS A 115 -0.32 10.97 -4.85
N MET A 116 -1.47 10.36 -5.12
CA MET A 116 -1.51 9.06 -5.79
C MET A 116 -0.95 9.17 -7.21
N PRO A 117 -0.17 8.17 -7.68
CA PRO A 117 0.25 8.10 -9.07
C PRO A 117 -0.99 8.04 -9.97
N ARG A 118 -0.90 8.73 -11.12
CA ARG A 118 -1.95 8.70 -12.13
C ARG A 118 -1.97 7.31 -12.76
N VAL A 119 -3.17 6.82 -13.02
CA VAL A 119 -3.37 5.65 -13.87
C VAL A 119 -3.63 6.20 -15.26
N GLU A 120 -2.70 6.04 -16.19
CA GLU A 120 -3.06 6.25 -17.59
C GLU A 120 -4.09 5.20 -17.97
N LYS A 121 -5.27 5.67 -18.41
CA LYS A 121 -6.26 4.77 -18.99
C LYS A 121 -5.66 4.24 -20.28
N LYS A 122 -5.22 2.98 -20.28
CA LYS A 122 -5.11 2.23 -21.54
C LYS A 122 -6.50 2.21 -22.14
N ILE A 123 -6.71 3.04 -23.17
CA ILE A 123 -7.85 2.87 -24.06
C ILE A 123 -7.58 1.52 -24.73
N LEU A 124 -8.27 0.47 -24.25
CA LEU A 124 -8.38 -0.74 -25.04
C LEU A 124 -9.07 -0.29 -26.33
N PRO A 125 -8.46 -0.48 -27.52
CA PRO A 125 -9.20 -0.26 -28.74
C PRO A 125 -10.48 -1.08 -28.64
N ALA A 126 -11.63 -0.46 -28.92
CA ALA A 126 -12.86 -1.23 -29.09
C ALA A 126 -12.54 -2.32 -30.12
N PHE A 127 -12.92 -3.56 -29.84
CA PHE A 127 -12.74 -4.65 -30.79
C PHE A 127 -13.33 -4.21 -32.14
N THR A 128 -12.53 -4.35 -33.19
CA THR A 128 -13.01 -4.17 -34.56
C THR A 128 -14.08 -5.22 -34.87
N ASP A 129 -14.97 -4.94 -35.81
CA ASP A 129 -16.01 -5.89 -36.23
C ASP A 129 -15.40 -7.25 -36.63
N ASP A 130 -14.21 -7.23 -37.23
CA ASP A 130 -13.42 -8.43 -37.58
C ASP A 130 -12.93 -9.23 -36.35
N GLU A 131 -12.55 -8.54 -35.27
CA GLU A 131 -12.14 -9.19 -34.01
C GLU A 131 -13.34 -9.78 -33.28
N ILE A 132 -14.51 -9.13 -33.36
CA ILE A 132 -15.77 -9.64 -32.83
C ILE A 132 -16.21 -10.89 -33.61
N GLU A 133 -16.14 -10.85 -34.94
CA GLU A 133 -16.51 -11.99 -35.80
C GLU A 133 -15.59 -13.20 -35.55
N ARG A 134 -14.27 -12.97 -35.40
CA ARG A 134 -13.32 -14.01 -35.00
C ARG A 134 -13.60 -14.56 -33.59
N LEU A 135 -13.97 -13.71 -32.63
CA LEU A 135 -14.29 -14.16 -31.27
C LEU A 135 -15.53 -15.08 -31.27
N LEU A 136 -16.55 -14.71 -32.05
CA LEU A 136 -17.79 -15.50 -32.20
C LEU A 136 -17.54 -16.85 -32.90
N GLN A 137 -16.69 -16.88 -33.93
CA GLN A 137 -16.32 -18.13 -34.61
C GLN A 137 -15.56 -19.12 -33.71
N VAL A 138 -14.81 -18.63 -32.72
CA VAL A 138 -14.09 -19.49 -31.76
C VAL A 138 -15.05 -20.01 -30.67
N CYS A 139 -16.12 -19.27 -30.37
CA CYS A 139 -17.15 -19.69 -29.42
C CYS A 139 -18.19 -20.65 -30.02
N ASP A 140 -18.42 -20.64 -31.34
CA ASP A 140 -19.35 -21.55 -32.03
C ASP A 140 -18.74 -22.92 -32.41
N GLY A 141 -17.62 -23.28 -31.78
CA GLY A 141 -16.95 -24.57 -31.97
C GLY A 141 -17.60 -25.73 -31.22
N LYS A 142 -18.67 -26.31 -31.81
CA LYS A 142 -19.16 -27.71 -31.73
C LYS A 142 -19.21 -28.42 -30.37
N ASP A 143 -20.44 -28.76 -29.94
CA ASP A 143 -20.71 -30.09 -29.37
C ASP A 143 -20.52 -31.20 -30.43
#